data_AF-A0FIH6-F1
#
_entry.id   AF-A0FIH6-F1
#
_cell.length_a   1.000
_cell.length_b   1.000
_cell.length_c   1.000
_cell.angle_alpha   90.00
_cell.angle_beta   90.00
_cell.angle_gamma   90.00
#
_symmetry.space_group_name_H-M   'P 1'
#
loop_
_entity.id
_entity.type
_entity.pdbx_description
1 polymer ?
#
loop_
_entity_poly.entity_id
_entity_poly.type
_entity_poly.pdbx_seq_one_letter_code
_entity_poly.pdbx_strand_id
1 'polypeptide(L)'
;GYPESLTDPSYHAQILVLTYPLVGNYGVPDEKKIDEHGLPYFFESDRIWTAGLVIGEVCTMPSHWGTRKTLSQWMKEQRVPGICDIDTRALTKIIREEGTILGRIVNDLDKTHFPLSPPIADPNNLNLVSEISIDTEIKTYNPNGSPHICIVNCGMKYNQLRCFLKRGAKVDVVPWDYDFSKILYDGLFISNGPGDPCKCQVTINNIRKVLEKPQKIPVFGICLGHQLLSLAIGCKSYKMSYGNRGHNQPVTHHGTNRCYMTSQNHGFAIDATSLPEEWEPLFSNTNDKSNEGIIHNSLPYFSVQFHPEHVAGPEDLECLFDVFLDEVKSNVTRRNLRTSIKDKLIEKLCFVPKTPLSLDRSKKILILGSGGLSIGQAGEFDYSGSQAIKAMQEEKIQTILINPNIATVQTSKGMADKVYFLPIIPEYVEQVIKSERPDGILLTFGGQTALNCGVELEKAGIFTQYNVKILGTPIESIIQTEDRKKFAERINEIGEKVAPSVAVTSVEEALKAAEVLGYPVMARAAFSLGGLGSGFANDRNQLKKLALQALAHSNQLIIDKSLKG
;
A
#
# COMPACT_ATOMS: atom_id res chain seq x y z
N GLY A 1 11.68 3.27 -3.08
CA GLY A 1 12.71 2.29 -3.36
C GLY A 1 13.11 2.27 -4.81
N TYR A 2 13.91 3.24 -5.27
CA TYR A 2 14.55 3.13 -6.58
C TYR A 2 15.68 2.06 -6.61
N PRO A 3 16.44 1.77 -5.52
CA PRO A 3 17.39 0.67 -5.55
C PRO A 3 16.72 -0.68 -5.83
N GLU A 4 15.59 -0.94 -5.20
CA GLU A 4 14.79 -2.15 -5.37
C GLU A 4 14.20 -2.21 -6.78
N SER A 5 13.62 -1.11 -7.29
CA SER A 5 13.12 -1.06 -8.67
C SER A 5 14.21 -1.26 -9.72
N LEU A 6 15.41 -0.69 -9.52
CA LEU A 6 16.52 -0.83 -10.47
C LEU A 6 17.09 -2.25 -10.50
N THR A 7 16.92 -2.99 -9.41
CA THR A 7 17.33 -4.39 -9.27
C THR A 7 16.19 -5.38 -9.52
N ASP A 8 15.03 -4.95 -10.01
CA ASP A 8 13.98 -5.86 -10.49
C ASP A 8 14.34 -6.43 -11.87
N PRO A 9 14.52 -7.76 -12.02
CA PRO A 9 14.87 -8.39 -13.29
C PRO A 9 13.84 -8.17 -14.41
N SER A 10 12.61 -7.82 -14.07
CA SER A 10 11.53 -7.55 -15.03
C SER A 10 11.81 -6.31 -15.91
N TYR A 11 12.74 -5.44 -15.50
CA TYR A 11 13.23 -4.31 -16.30
C TYR A 11 14.40 -4.64 -17.24
N HIS A 12 14.83 -5.90 -17.34
CA HIS A 12 15.88 -6.30 -18.27
C HIS A 12 15.59 -5.78 -19.69
N ALA A 13 16.61 -5.17 -20.31
CA ALA A 13 16.55 -4.53 -21.62
C ALA A 13 15.58 -3.33 -21.76
N GLN A 14 15.02 -2.80 -20.67
CA GLN A 14 14.13 -1.62 -20.68
C GLN A 14 14.84 -0.37 -20.16
N ILE A 15 14.51 0.80 -20.73
CA ILE A 15 14.89 2.09 -20.17
C ILE A 15 13.81 2.51 -19.17
N LEU A 16 14.18 2.63 -17.90
CA LEU A 16 13.25 2.98 -16.83
C LEU A 16 13.11 4.51 -16.74
N VAL A 17 11.87 5.00 -16.85
CA VAL A 17 11.52 6.39 -16.61
C VAL A 17 10.85 6.50 -15.25
N LEU A 18 11.45 7.24 -14.31
CA LEU A 18 10.84 7.46 -13.00
C LEU A 18 9.97 8.72 -13.00
N THR A 19 8.72 8.56 -12.57
CA THR A 19 7.76 9.66 -12.48
C THR A 19 7.98 10.54 -11.24
N TYR A 20 8.59 10.00 -10.18
CA TYR A 20 8.98 10.80 -9.03
C TYR A 20 10.14 11.73 -9.43
N PRO A 21 10.01 13.05 -9.29
CA PRO A 21 10.93 14.00 -9.92
C PRO A 21 12.31 14.02 -9.28
N LEU A 22 12.44 13.76 -7.97
CA LEU A 22 13.70 13.88 -7.23
C LEU A 22 14.27 12.50 -6.89
N VAL A 23 15.29 12.04 -7.62
CA VAL A 23 15.81 10.66 -7.47
C VAL A 23 17.21 10.66 -6.91
N GLY A 24 17.51 9.71 -6.01
CA GLY A 24 18.82 9.59 -5.37
C GLY A 24 18.89 10.09 -3.92
N ASN A 25 17.77 10.58 -3.35
CA ASN A 25 17.73 11.22 -2.03
C ASN A 25 18.33 10.39 -0.89
N TYR A 26 18.24 9.05 -0.98
CA TYR A 26 18.74 8.13 0.04
C TYR A 26 20.06 7.44 -0.36
N GLY A 27 20.67 7.86 -1.47
CA GLY A 27 21.87 7.24 -2.04
C GLY A 27 21.65 5.78 -2.38
N VAL A 28 22.68 4.96 -2.27
CA VAL A 28 22.61 3.51 -2.45
C VAL A 28 23.11 2.84 -1.17
N PRO A 29 22.35 1.88 -0.62
CA PRO A 29 22.73 1.18 0.59
C PRO A 29 23.90 0.20 0.35
N ASP A 30 24.36 -0.45 1.42
CA ASP A 30 25.49 -1.37 1.35
C ASP A 30 25.15 -2.65 0.57
N GLU A 31 25.73 -2.80 -0.62
CA GLU A 31 25.62 -3.98 -1.50
C GLU A 31 26.20 -5.26 -0.87
N LYS A 32 27.13 -5.13 0.08
CA LYS A 32 27.73 -6.30 0.75
C LYS A 32 26.91 -6.80 1.94
N LYS A 33 25.90 -6.04 2.37
CA LYS A 33 25.05 -6.46 3.47
C LYS A 33 24.15 -7.59 2.99
N ILE A 34 24.30 -8.75 3.61
CA ILE A 34 23.47 -9.93 3.37
C ILE A 34 22.51 -10.16 4.54
N ASP A 35 21.39 -10.81 4.26
CA ASP A 35 20.46 -11.31 5.27
C ASP A 35 20.87 -12.69 5.80
N GLU A 36 20.08 -13.24 6.73
CA GLU A 36 20.27 -14.57 7.31
C GLU A 36 20.22 -15.72 6.31
N HIS A 37 19.75 -15.48 5.08
CA HIS A 37 19.66 -16.45 4.00
C HIS A 37 20.81 -16.30 2.97
N GLY A 38 21.73 -15.37 3.20
CA GLY A 38 22.85 -15.09 2.31
C GLY A 38 22.46 -14.29 1.06
N LEU A 39 21.31 -13.62 1.07
CA LEU A 39 20.84 -12.77 -0.03
C LEU A 39 21.15 -11.29 0.25
N PRO A 40 21.45 -10.46 -0.77
CA PRO A 40 21.63 -9.02 -0.62
C PRO A 40 20.43 -8.34 0.07
N TYR A 41 20.65 -7.76 1.25
CA TYR A 41 19.59 -7.34 2.17
C TYR A 41 18.67 -6.24 1.61
N PHE A 42 19.21 -5.33 0.79
CA PHE A 42 18.49 -4.14 0.31
C PHE A 42 18.12 -4.19 -1.18
N PHE A 43 18.34 -5.32 -1.85
CA PHE A 43 18.20 -5.43 -3.30
C PHE A 43 17.37 -6.67 -3.66
N GLU A 44 16.69 -6.57 -4.81
CA GLU A 44 15.81 -7.63 -5.30
C GLU A 44 16.50 -8.60 -6.27
N SER A 45 17.76 -8.32 -6.60
CA SER A 45 18.66 -9.21 -7.33
C SER A 45 20.12 -8.79 -7.08
N ASP A 46 21.06 -9.37 -7.83
CA ASP A 46 22.50 -9.16 -7.72
C ASP A 46 23.03 -7.93 -8.47
N ARG A 47 22.23 -7.31 -9.35
CA ARG A 47 22.67 -6.17 -10.18
C ARG A 47 21.53 -5.26 -10.62
N ILE A 48 21.89 -4.13 -11.24
CA ILE A 48 20.92 -3.28 -11.94
C ILE A 48 20.51 -3.97 -13.25
N TRP A 49 19.20 -4.15 -13.47
CA TRP A 49 18.67 -4.81 -14.66
C TRP A 49 18.17 -3.85 -15.74
N THR A 50 17.81 -2.62 -15.38
CA THR A 50 17.42 -1.64 -16.40
C THR A 50 18.56 -1.35 -17.36
N ALA A 51 18.25 -1.24 -18.65
CA ALA A 51 19.21 -0.85 -19.68
C ALA A 51 19.63 0.63 -19.58
N GLY A 52 18.83 1.46 -18.92
CA GLY A 52 19.16 2.85 -18.67
C GLY A 52 18.10 3.55 -17.82
N LEU A 53 18.46 4.66 -17.18
CA LEU A 53 17.57 5.39 -16.28
C LEU A 53 17.31 6.81 -16.79
N VAL A 54 16.04 7.24 -16.78
CA VAL A 54 15.61 8.60 -17.11
C VAL A 54 14.89 9.19 -15.91
N ILE A 55 15.37 10.32 -15.39
CA ILE A 55 14.83 10.99 -14.20
C ILE A 55 14.66 12.49 -14.41
N GLY A 56 13.85 13.12 -13.55
CA GLY A 56 13.69 14.57 -13.52
C GLY A 56 14.95 15.25 -12.99
N GLU A 57 15.28 15.03 -11.73
CA GLU A 57 16.41 15.64 -11.03
C GLU A 57 17.15 14.57 -10.22
N VAL A 58 18.48 14.68 -10.17
CA VAL A 58 19.34 13.80 -9.38
C VAL A 58 19.80 14.47 -8.09
N CYS A 59 19.59 13.82 -6.95
CA CYS A 59 20.16 14.24 -5.68
C CYS A 59 21.65 13.84 -5.62
N THR A 60 22.53 14.83 -5.63
CA THR A 60 23.99 14.64 -5.59
C THR A 60 24.55 14.49 -4.18
N MET A 61 23.79 14.93 -3.16
CA MET A 61 24.15 14.85 -1.74
C MET A 61 23.10 14.06 -0.95
N PRO A 62 23.05 12.73 -1.10
CA PRO A 62 22.08 11.90 -0.39
C PRO A 62 22.25 11.98 1.13
N SER A 63 21.14 11.88 1.86
CA SER A 63 21.12 11.86 3.32
C SER A 63 20.22 10.75 3.84
N HIS A 64 20.83 9.59 4.09
CA HIS A 64 20.19 8.44 4.73
C HIS A 64 21.23 7.66 5.53
N TRP A 65 20.85 7.16 6.71
CA TRP A 65 21.76 6.43 7.61
C TRP A 65 22.42 5.20 6.94
N GLY A 66 21.72 4.60 5.96
CA GLY A 66 22.19 3.46 5.19
C GLY A 66 23.03 3.82 3.96
N THR A 67 23.16 5.08 3.57
CA THR A 67 23.88 5.47 2.35
C THR A 67 25.35 5.05 2.40
N ARG A 68 25.87 4.52 1.30
CA ARG A 68 27.31 4.23 1.09
C ARG A 68 27.89 4.94 -0.12
N LYS A 69 27.09 5.15 -1.15
CA LYS A 69 27.47 5.84 -2.38
C LYS A 69 26.28 6.56 -2.99
N THR A 70 26.53 7.46 -3.93
CA THR A 70 25.48 8.14 -4.70
C THR A 70 24.88 7.22 -5.76
N LEU A 71 23.68 7.54 -6.24
CA LEU A 71 23.06 6.84 -7.36
C LEU A 71 23.96 6.87 -8.62
N SER A 72 24.56 8.03 -8.93
CA SER A 72 25.46 8.18 -10.08
C SER A 72 26.69 7.29 -9.99
N GLN A 73 27.32 7.19 -8.81
CA GLN A 73 28.46 6.29 -8.58
C GLN A 73 28.07 4.83 -8.82
N TRP A 74 26.94 4.39 -8.25
CA TRP A 74 26.46 3.01 -8.42
C TRP A 74 26.17 2.66 -9.89
N MET A 75 25.47 3.53 -10.60
CA MET A 75 25.20 3.35 -12.02
C MET A 75 26.48 3.28 -12.86
N LYS A 76 27.49 4.12 -12.54
CA LYS A 76 28.80 4.10 -13.21
C LYS A 76 29.54 2.78 -12.96
N GLU A 77 29.53 2.27 -11.74
CA GLU A 77 30.15 0.98 -11.38
C GLU A 77 29.49 -0.19 -12.11
N GLN A 78 28.16 -0.18 -12.21
CA GLN A 78 27.36 -1.21 -12.90
C GLN A 78 27.27 -0.99 -14.42
N ARG A 79 27.92 0.07 -14.96
CA ARG A 79 27.94 0.44 -16.38
C ARG A 79 26.53 0.67 -16.97
N VAL A 80 25.63 1.23 -16.18
CA VAL A 80 24.27 1.57 -16.61
C VAL A 80 24.19 3.05 -16.97
N PRO A 81 23.78 3.42 -18.20
CA PRO A 81 23.62 4.82 -18.57
C PRO A 81 22.42 5.44 -17.86
N GLY A 82 22.56 6.72 -17.51
CA GLY A 82 21.48 7.51 -16.93
C GLY A 82 21.44 8.92 -17.51
N ILE A 83 20.26 9.52 -17.56
CA ILE A 83 20.06 10.92 -17.94
C ILE A 83 19.07 11.58 -16.97
N CYS A 84 19.40 12.81 -16.54
CA CYS A 84 18.58 13.67 -15.70
C CYS A 84 18.20 14.96 -16.45
N ASP A 85 17.48 15.84 -15.78
CA ASP A 85 16.96 17.11 -16.32
C ASP A 85 15.99 16.90 -17.49
N ILE A 86 15.29 15.76 -17.47
CA ILE A 86 14.27 15.40 -18.45
C ILE A 86 12.89 15.64 -17.86
N ASP A 87 11.99 16.24 -18.65
CA ASP A 87 10.57 16.29 -18.28
C ASP A 87 9.96 14.87 -18.37
N THR A 88 10.12 14.12 -17.28
CA THR A 88 9.61 12.75 -17.19
C THR A 88 8.09 12.71 -17.25
N ARG A 89 7.38 13.79 -16.90
CA ARG A 89 5.92 13.87 -17.03
C ARG A 89 5.52 13.97 -18.51
N ALA A 90 6.18 14.80 -19.30
CA ALA A 90 5.96 14.87 -20.75
C ALA A 90 6.27 13.53 -21.43
N LEU A 91 7.40 12.90 -21.09
CA LEU A 91 7.76 11.59 -21.61
C LEU A 91 6.75 10.50 -21.22
N THR A 92 6.28 10.50 -19.97
CA THR A 92 5.24 9.57 -19.52
C THR A 92 3.94 9.71 -20.33
N LYS A 93 3.53 10.94 -20.67
CA LYS A 93 2.36 11.16 -21.53
C LYS A 93 2.54 10.58 -22.93
N ILE A 94 3.72 10.78 -23.53
CA ILE A 94 4.05 10.23 -24.85
C ILE A 94 3.98 8.70 -24.83
N ILE A 95 4.62 8.06 -23.84
CA ILE A 95 4.58 6.59 -23.68
C ILE A 95 3.14 6.10 -23.51
N ARG A 96 2.33 6.80 -22.72
CA ARG A 96 0.93 6.42 -22.49
C ARG A 96 0.07 6.53 -23.76
N GLU A 97 0.30 7.55 -24.58
CA GLU A 97 -0.49 7.86 -25.78
C GLU A 97 -0.05 6.99 -26.99
N GLU A 98 1.25 6.80 -27.18
CA GLU A 98 1.83 6.03 -28.31
C GLU A 98 2.01 4.53 -27.99
N GLY A 99 1.91 4.14 -26.72
CA GLY A 99 2.10 2.78 -26.25
C GLY A 99 3.56 2.37 -26.11
N THR A 100 3.92 1.15 -26.54
CA THR A 100 5.28 0.62 -26.39
C THR A 100 6.21 1.33 -27.37
N ILE A 101 7.04 2.24 -26.85
CA ILE A 101 8.03 2.98 -27.64
C ILE A 101 9.43 2.38 -27.50
N LEU A 102 10.19 2.41 -28.58
CA LEU A 102 11.63 2.13 -28.57
C LEU A 102 12.39 3.43 -28.27
N GLY A 103 13.38 3.34 -27.39
CA GLY A 103 14.20 4.48 -26.98
C GLY A 103 15.67 4.11 -26.83
N ARG A 104 16.55 5.11 -26.89
CA ARG A 104 17.98 4.98 -26.60
C ARG A 104 18.51 6.24 -25.95
N ILE A 105 19.42 6.10 -25.00
CA ILE A 105 20.21 7.21 -24.44
C ILE A 105 21.47 7.33 -25.29
N VAL A 106 21.73 8.52 -25.83
CA VAL A 106 22.87 8.79 -26.71
C VAL A 106 23.73 9.87 -26.09
N ASN A 107 25.02 9.57 -25.89
CA ASN A 107 26.01 10.54 -25.45
C ASN A 107 26.85 10.94 -26.68
N ASP A 108 26.36 11.90 -27.47
CA ASP A 108 27.03 12.36 -28.70
C ASP A 108 26.88 13.88 -28.83
N LEU A 109 28.00 14.60 -28.74
CA LEU A 109 28.06 16.07 -28.83
C LEU A 109 28.07 16.56 -30.29
N ASP A 110 28.22 15.68 -31.29
CA ASP A 110 28.65 16.06 -32.65
C ASP A 110 27.83 15.49 -33.83
N LYS A 111 26.55 15.06 -33.67
CA LYS A 111 25.79 14.50 -34.81
C LYS A 111 24.43 15.13 -35.12
N THR A 112 24.46 15.88 -36.23
CA THR A 112 23.38 16.46 -37.05
C THR A 112 22.65 15.47 -37.98
N HIS A 113 22.84 14.15 -37.83
CA HIS A 113 22.27 13.15 -38.75
C HIS A 113 21.34 12.16 -38.06
N PHE A 114 20.04 12.47 -38.12
CA PHE A 114 18.95 11.54 -37.81
C PHE A 114 18.43 10.90 -39.11
N PRO A 115 18.04 9.60 -39.09
CA PRO A 115 18.04 8.67 -37.95
C PRO A 115 19.43 8.05 -37.68
N LEU A 116 19.78 7.82 -36.41
CA LEU A 116 21.06 7.18 -36.09
C LEU A 116 21.03 5.68 -36.43
N SER A 117 22.13 5.19 -37.02
CA SER A 117 22.35 3.80 -37.42
C SER A 117 23.27 3.07 -36.44
N PRO A 118 23.01 1.79 -36.09
CA PRO A 118 21.88 0.98 -36.55
C PRO A 118 20.53 1.39 -35.90
N PRO A 119 19.39 0.95 -36.48
CA PRO A 119 18.08 1.08 -35.85
C PRO A 119 18.03 0.42 -34.47
N ILE A 120 17.11 0.88 -33.62
CA ILE A 120 16.90 0.30 -32.28
C ILE A 120 16.23 -1.06 -32.45
N ALA A 121 16.85 -2.12 -31.91
CA ALA A 121 16.25 -3.44 -31.88
C ALA A 121 15.17 -3.51 -30.79
N ASP A 122 14.04 -4.15 -31.09
CA ASP A 122 12.99 -4.38 -30.10
C ASP A 122 13.34 -5.61 -29.23
N PRO A 123 13.62 -5.41 -27.92
CA PRO A 123 13.98 -6.52 -27.02
C PRO A 123 12.83 -7.51 -26.79
N ASN A 124 11.57 -7.14 -27.06
CA ASN A 124 10.43 -8.07 -26.90
C ASN A 124 10.47 -9.24 -27.90
N ASN A 125 11.28 -9.15 -28.95
CA ASN A 125 11.45 -10.26 -29.90
C ASN A 125 12.32 -11.39 -29.36
N LEU A 126 13.10 -11.12 -28.31
CA LEU A 126 14.05 -12.05 -27.69
C LEU A 126 13.41 -12.80 -26.51
N ASN A 127 13.98 -13.95 -26.16
CA ASN A 127 13.66 -14.62 -24.90
C ASN A 127 14.48 -14.00 -23.77
N LEU A 128 13.98 -12.88 -23.22
CA LEU A 128 14.67 -12.14 -22.15
C LEU A 128 14.88 -12.98 -20.88
N VAL A 129 14.02 -13.98 -20.63
CA VAL A 129 14.17 -14.88 -19.48
C VAL A 129 15.47 -15.70 -19.59
N SER A 130 15.82 -16.15 -20.79
CA SER A 130 17.04 -16.92 -21.03
C SER A 130 18.33 -16.12 -20.82
N GLU A 131 18.27 -14.79 -20.87
CA GLU A 131 19.42 -13.92 -20.65
C GLU A 131 19.68 -13.62 -19.17
N ILE A 132 18.67 -13.85 -18.31
CA ILE A 132 18.75 -13.52 -16.88
C ILE A 132 18.79 -14.76 -15.99
N SER A 133 18.14 -15.84 -16.41
CA SER A 133 18.15 -17.13 -15.72
C SER A 133 19.29 -17.97 -16.28
N ILE A 134 20.52 -17.59 -15.90
CA ILE A 134 21.77 -18.14 -16.44
C ILE A 134 22.36 -19.29 -15.61
N ASP A 135 21.83 -19.52 -14.41
CA ASP A 135 22.25 -20.64 -13.58
C ASP A 135 21.93 -21.95 -14.31
N THR A 136 22.85 -22.93 -14.23
CA THR A 136 22.65 -24.26 -14.83
C THR A 136 22.34 -25.33 -13.79
N GLU A 137 22.54 -25.00 -12.50
CA GLU A 137 22.40 -25.93 -11.38
C GLU A 137 21.25 -25.53 -10.46
N ILE A 138 20.71 -26.53 -9.74
CA ILE A 138 19.68 -26.30 -8.73
C ILE A 138 20.33 -25.69 -7.50
N LYS A 139 19.76 -24.61 -6.97
CA LYS A 139 20.19 -24.00 -5.72
C LYS A 139 19.19 -24.25 -4.61
N THR A 140 19.60 -25.00 -3.58
CA THR A 140 18.77 -25.31 -2.42
C THR A 140 19.01 -24.30 -1.29
N TYR A 141 17.91 -23.77 -0.74
CA TYR A 141 17.88 -22.90 0.44
C TYR A 141 17.08 -23.58 1.56
N ASN A 142 17.50 -23.36 2.81
CA ASN A 142 16.90 -23.97 4.00
C ASN A 142 16.70 -25.50 3.85
N PRO A 143 17.77 -26.30 3.69
CA PRO A 143 17.68 -27.72 3.33
C PRO A 143 16.92 -28.58 4.35
N ASN A 144 16.85 -28.13 5.62
CA ASN A 144 16.12 -28.80 6.70
C ASN A 144 14.67 -28.27 6.86
N GLY A 145 14.25 -27.35 5.98
CA GLY A 145 12.94 -26.74 6.00
C GLY A 145 11.82 -27.67 5.51
N SER A 146 10.59 -27.23 5.72
CA SER A 146 9.37 -27.90 5.24
C SER A 146 8.21 -26.89 5.12
N PRO A 147 7.36 -26.98 4.09
CA PRO A 147 7.37 -27.96 3.00
C PRO A 147 8.48 -27.70 1.97
N HIS A 148 8.67 -28.64 1.03
CA HIS A 148 9.63 -28.52 -0.07
C HIS A 148 8.99 -27.83 -1.29
N ILE A 149 9.46 -26.65 -1.63
CA ILE A 149 8.98 -25.83 -2.75
C ILE A 149 10.01 -25.83 -3.88
N CYS A 150 9.55 -26.06 -5.11
CA CYS A 150 10.35 -25.84 -6.31
C CYS A 150 9.98 -24.47 -6.89
N ILE A 151 10.96 -23.57 -7.01
CA ILE A 151 10.81 -22.26 -7.67
C ILE A 151 11.45 -22.31 -9.05
N VAL A 152 10.66 -22.05 -10.09
CA VAL A 152 11.17 -21.83 -11.45
C VAL A 152 11.61 -20.39 -11.59
N ASN A 153 12.93 -20.17 -11.67
CA ASN A 153 13.52 -18.85 -11.80
C ASN A 153 13.39 -18.33 -13.23
N CYS A 154 12.38 -17.50 -13.47
CA CYS A 154 12.19 -16.78 -14.74
C CYS A 154 12.73 -15.33 -14.69
N GLY A 155 13.48 -14.98 -13.65
CA GLY A 155 13.80 -13.59 -13.28
C GLY A 155 13.31 -13.20 -11.90
N MET A 156 13.47 -14.13 -10.95
CA MET A 156 12.91 -14.04 -9.62
C MET A 156 13.49 -12.85 -8.84
N LYS A 157 12.58 -12.06 -8.27
CA LYS A 157 12.90 -11.11 -7.21
C LYS A 157 13.23 -11.84 -5.90
N TYR A 158 14.31 -11.45 -5.23
CA TYR A 158 14.74 -12.09 -3.98
C TYR A 158 13.69 -12.08 -2.88
N ASN A 159 12.79 -11.07 -2.83
CA ASN A 159 11.77 -11.11 -1.79
C ASN A 159 10.74 -12.24 -1.97
N GLN A 160 10.54 -12.78 -3.19
CA GLN A 160 9.73 -13.99 -3.39
C GLN A 160 10.34 -15.19 -2.65
N LEU A 161 11.66 -15.35 -2.74
CA LEU A 161 12.39 -16.38 -2.00
C LEU A 161 12.31 -16.14 -0.49
N ARG A 162 12.50 -14.90 -0.02
CA ARG A 162 12.38 -14.53 1.40
C ARG A 162 11.01 -14.87 1.97
N CYS A 163 9.92 -14.61 1.23
CA CYS A 163 8.56 -14.93 1.66
C CYS A 163 8.41 -16.43 1.99
N PHE A 164 9.05 -17.33 1.24
CA PHE A 164 9.06 -18.77 1.53
C PHE A 164 9.99 -19.15 2.69
N LEU A 165 11.21 -18.62 2.71
CA LEU A 165 12.21 -18.96 3.73
C LEU A 165 11.79 -18.51 5.13
N LYS A 166 11.22 -17.30 5.25
CA LYS A 166 10.65 -16.78 6.51
C LYS A 166 9.54 -17.66 7.07
N ARG A 167 8.85 -18.41 6.22
CA ARG A 167 7.77 -19.36 6.57
C ARG A 167 8.27 -20.79 6.78
N GLY A 168 9.59 -20.99 6.78
CA GLY A 168 10.25 -22.25 7.10
C GLY A 168 10.33 -23.26 5.96
N ALA A 169 9.97 -22.89 4.73
CA ALA A 169 10.01 -23.80 3.59
C ALA A 169 11.45 -24.17 3.20
N LYS A 170 11.65 -25.42 2.76
CA LYS A 170 12.83 -25.80 1.96
C LYS A 170 12.57 -25.36 0.53
N VAL A 171 13.51 -24.68 -0.11
CA VAL A 171 13.31 -24.12 -1.44
C VAL A 171 14.42 -24.57 -2.38
N ASP A 172 14.04 -25.23 -3.48
CA ASP A 172 14.94 -25.47 -4.61
C ASP A 172 14.62 -24.47 -5.73
N VAL A 173 15.58 -23.64 -6.08
CA VAL A 173 15.49 -22.73 -7.22
C VAL A 173 16.08 -23.41 -8.44
N VAL A 174 15.29 -23.53 -9.51
CA VAL A 174 15.68 -24.17 -10.76
C VAL A 174 15.70 -23.17 -11.91
N PRO A 175 16.56 -23.36 -12.93
CA PRO A 175 16.59 -22.55 -14.14
C PRO A 175 15.25 -22.57 -14.91
N TRP A 176 14.98 -21.55 -15.71
CA TRP A 176 13.71 -21.37 -16.42
C TRP A 176 13.35 -22.53 -17.36
N ASP A 177 14.36 -23.16 -17.97
CA ASP A 177 14.25 -24.26 -18.93
C ASP A 177 14.42 -25.64 -18.29
N TYR A 178 14.68 -25.70 -16.98
CA TYR A 178 14.86 -26.95 -16.26
C TYR A 178 13.58 -27.80 -16.30
N ASP A 179 13.73 -29.10 -16.52
CA ASP A 179 12.61 -30.05 -16.56
C ASP A 179 12.18 -30.45 -15.14
N PHE A 180 11.58 -29.49 -14.43
CA PHE A 180 11.12 -29.67 -13.05
C PHE A 180 10.03 -30.74 -12.92
N SER A 181 9.45 -31.25 -14.01
CA SER A 181 8.54 -32.40 -13.90
C SER A 181 9.25 -33.69 -13.42
N LYS A 182 10.59 -33.73 -13.42
CA LYS A 182 11.39 -34.91 -13.06
C LYS A 182 11.85 -34.97 -11.60
N ILE A 183 11.71 -33.88 -10.84
CA ILE A 183 12.13 -33.83 -9.43
C ILE A 183 10.91 -33.93 -8.50
N LEU A 184 11.17 -34.27 -7.24
CA LEU A 184 10.16 -34.36 -6.18
C LEU A 184 10.16 -33.07 -5.36
N TYR A 185 8.96 -32.55 -5.11
CA TYR A 185 8.69 -31.38 -4.29
C TYR A 185 7.19 -31.38 -3.95
N ASP A 186 6.82 -30.60 -2.94
CA ASP A 186 5.46 -30.57 -2.41
C ASP A 186 4.60 -29.47 -3.06
N GLY A 187 5.22 -28.40 -3.57
CA GLY A 187 4.54 -27.29 -4.26
C GLY A 187 5.41 -26.64 -5.34
N LEU A 188 4.78 -26.20 -6.42
CA LEU A 188 5.44 -25.48 -7.52
C LEU A 188 5.17 -23.98 -7.41
N PHE A 189 6.22 -23.18 -7.53
CA PHE A 189 6.12 -21.75 -7.65
C PHE A 189 6.83 -21.26 -8.93
N ILE A 190 6.20 -20.34 -9.67
CA ILE A 190 6.73 -19.78 -10.91
C ILE A 190 6.93 -18.28 -10.71
N SER A 191 8.18 -17.83 -10.76
CA SER A 191 8.55 -16.46 -10.40
C SER A 191 8.07 -15.42 -11.42
N ASN A 192 8.29 -14.15 -11.08
CA ASN A 192 8.25 -13.06 -12.05
C ASN A 192 9.38 -13.16 -13.09
N GLY A 193 9.35 -12.29 -14.09
CA GLY A 193 10.39 -12.17 -15.11
C GLY A 193 10.05 -11.15 -16.21
N PRO A 194 11.01 -10.85 -17.10
CA PRO A 194 10.86 -9.92 -18.20
C PRO A 194 10.30 -10.58 -19.46
N GLY A 195 9.92 -9.74 -20.43
CA GLY A 195 9.70 -10.15 -21.82
C GLY A 195 8.31 -10.70 -22.12
N ASP A 196 8.20 -11.27 -23.32
CA ASP A 196 6.97 -11.88 -23.84
C ASP A 196 6.85 -13.34 -23.35
N PRO A 197 5.78 -13.70 -22.62
CA PRO A 197 5.59 -15.06 -22.13
C PRO A 197 5.55 -16.12 -23.25
N CYS A 198 5.15 -15.75 -24.48
CA CYS A 198 5.14 -16.66 -25.63
C CYS A 198 6.54 -17.12 -26.05
N LYS A 199 7.61 -16.43 -25.62
CA LYS A 199 9.00 -16.83 -25.89
C LYS A 199 9.49 -17.94 -24.96
N CYS A 200 8.76 -18.27 -23.90
CA CYS A 200 9.13 -19.23 -22.87
C CYS A 200 8.51 -20.62 -23.09
N GLN A 201 8.50 -21.12 -24.33
CA GLN A 201 7.79 -22.36 -24.70
C GLN A 201 8.24 -23.60 -23.91
N VAL A 202 9.54 -23.69 -23.58
CA VAL A 202 10.10 -24.79 -22.79
C VAL A 202 9.45 -24.83 -21.40
N THR A 203 9.42 -23.71 -20.71
CA THR A 203 8.80 -23.58 -19.39
C THR A 203 7.30 -23.88 -19.44
N ILE A 204 6.58 -23.32 -20.44
CA ILE A 204 5.15 -23.59 -20.64
C ILE A 204 4.88 -25.10 -20.78
N ASN A 205 5.71 -25.79 -21.56
CA ASN A 205 5.59 -27.24 -21.74
C ASN A 205 5.88 -28.01 -20.44
N ASN A 206 6.88 -27.58 -19.65
CA ASN A 206 7.17 -28.20 -18.36
C ASN A 206 6.05 -27.96 -17.33
N ILE A 207 5.43 -26.78 -17.31
CA ILE A 207 4.23 -26.51 -16.49
C ILE A 207 3.11 -27.47 -16.90
N ARG A 208 2.83 -27.61 -18.20
CA ARG A 208 1.79 -28.51 -18.70
C ARG A 208 2.00 -29.95 -18.23
N LYS A 209 3.23 -30.47 -18.33
CA LYS A 209 3.58 -31.81 -17.81
C LYS A 209 3.26 -31.95 -16.31
N VAL A 210 3.47 -30.91 -15.51
CA VAL A 210 3.14 -30.94 -14.07
C VAL A 210 1.63 -30.97 -13.85
N LEU A 211 0.86 -30.15 -14.57
CA LEU A 211 -0.60 -30.11 -14.45
C LEU A 211 -1.27 -31.43 -14.88
N GLU A 212 -0.67 -32.14 -15.84
CA GLU A 212 -1.14 -33.44 -16.33
C GLU A 212 -0.86 -34.61 -15.36
N LYS A 213 -0.01 -34.43 -14.35
CA LYS A 213 0.28 -35.50 -13.38
C LYS A 213 -1.00 -35.95 -12.64
N PRO A 214 -1.15 -37.25 -12.31
CA PRO A 214 -2.27 -37.73 -11.52
C PRO A 214 -2.31 -37.12 -10.13
N GLN A 215 -1.14 -36.99 -9.48
CA GLN A 215 -1.01 -36.32 -8.20
C GLN A 215 -1.00 -34.80 -8.41
N LYS A 216 -2.03 -34.14 -7.88
CA LYS A 216 -2.19 -32.69 -7.97
C LYS A 216 -1.46 -32.05 -6.79
N ILE A 217 -0.38 -31.33 -7.08
CA ILE A 217 0.37 -30.54 -6.10
C ILE A 217 -0.01 -29.06 -6.25
N PRO A 218 0.08 -28.22 -5.21
CA PRO A 218 -0.24 -26.80 -5.36
C PRO A 218 0.70 -26.08 -6.34
N VAL A 219 0.14 -25.17 -7.12
CA VAL A 219 0.88 -24.34 -8.09
C VAL A 219 0.53 -22.87 -7.87
N PHE A 220 1.56 -22.02 -7.71
CA PHE A 220 1.41 -20.58 -7.56
C PHE A 220 2.31 -19.81 -8.53
N GLY A 221 1.73 -18.96 -9.37
CA GLY A 221 2.47 -18.11 -10.31
C GLY A 221 2.37 -16.62 -9.99
N ILE A 222 3.47 -15.88 -10.14
CA ILE A 222 3.50 -14.40 -9.95
C ILE A 222 3.96 -13.71 -11.23
N CYS A 223 3.23 -12.67 -11.66
CA CYS A 223 3.57 -11.82 -12.80
C CYS A 223 3.78 -12.65 -14.09
N LEU A 224 5.02 -12.83 -14.55
CA LEU A 224 5.31 -13.74 -15.66
C LEU A 224 4.84 -15.16 -15.35
N GLY A 225 4.99 -15.65 -14.12
CA GLY A 225 4.49 -16.96 -13.72
C GLY A 225 2.97 -17.12 -13.84
N HIS A 226 2.21 -16.04 -13.62
CA HIS A 226 0.78 -16.02 -13.92
C HIS A 226 0.52 -16.20 -15.43
N GLN A 227 1.28 -15.50 -16.26
CA GLN A 227 1.15 -15.58 -17.71
C GLN A 227 1.52 -16.97 -18.23
N LEU A 228 2.64 -17.54 -17.75
CA LEU A 228 3.10 -18.87 -18.15
C LEU A 228 2.13 -19.98 -17.73
N LEU A 229 1.58 -19.90 -16.51
CA LEU A 229 0.53 -20.82 -16.07
C LEU A 229 -0.71 -20.72 -16.96
N SER A 230 -1.15 -19.49 -17.26
CA SER A 230 -2.31 -19.23 -18.13
C SER A 230 -2.11 -19.77 -19.55
N LEU A 231 -0.92 -19.57 -20.14
CA LEU A 231 -0.59 -20.14 -21.45
C LEU A 231 -0.50 -21.68 -21.41
N ALA A 232 -0.03 -22.27 -20.32
CA ALA A 232 0.05 -23.72 -20.17
C ALA A 232 -1.34 -24.38 -20.22
N ILE A 233 -2.38 -23.70 -19.71
CA ILE A 233 -3.79 -24.15 -19.74
C ILE A 233 -4.55 -23.72 -21.00
N GLY A 234 -3.88 -23.09 -21.97
CA GLY A 234 -4.46 -22.76 -23.29
C GLY A 234 -4.99 -21.33 -23.44
N CYS A 235 -4.77 -20.43 -22.49
CA CYS A 235 -5.15 -19.03 -22.64
C CYS A 235 -4.28 -18.32 -23.69
N LYS A 236 -4.70 -17.11 -24.08
CA LYS A 236 -3.93 -16.19 -24.93
C LYS A 236 -3.38 -15.04 -24.09
N SER A 237 -2.15 -14.63 -24.39
CA SER A 237 -1.57 -13.38 -23.90
C SER A 237 -1.64 -12.30 -24.97
N TYR A 238 -1.60 -11.04 -24.57
CA TYR A 238 -1.48 -9.89 -25.47
C TYR A 238 -0.56 -8.83 -24.88
N LYS A 239 0.07 -8.03 -25.75
CA LYS A 239 0.85 -6.86 -25.35
C LYS A 239 -0.09 -5.72 -24.99
N MET A 240 0.05 -5.16 -23.79
CA MET A 240 -0.67 -3.96 -23.37
C MET A 240 -0.05 -2.73 -24.04
N SER A 241 -0.85 -1.67 -24.24
CA SER A 241 -0.38 -0.42 -24.85
C SER A 241 0.80 0.17 -24.07
N TYR A 242 0.61 0.52 -22.80
CA TYR A 242 1.64 1.07 -21.93
C TYR A 242 1.94 0.22 -20.68
N GLY A 243 1.20 -0.88 -20.46
CA GLY A 243 1.36 -1.83 -19.34
C GLY A 243 1.03 -1.26 -17.97
N ASN A 244 0.94 -2.14 -16.96
CA ASN A 244 0.75 -1.72 -15.58
C ASN A 244 2.09 -1.71 -14.85
N ARG A 245 2.52 -0.49 -14.50
CA ARG A 245 3.80 -0.22 -13.84
C ARG A 245 3.60 0.79 -12.72
N GLY A 246 3.75 0.36 -11.48
CA GLY A 246 3.62 1.24 -10.31
C GLY A 246 3.32 0.50 -9.01
N HIS A 247 3.34 1.22 -7.90
CA HIS A 247 3.10 0.69 -6.56
C HIS A 247 1.69 1.01 -6.04
N ASN A 248 0.82 1.49 -6.92
CA ASN A 248 -0.51 1.99 -6.61
C ASN A 248 -1.57 1.42 -7.56
N GLN A 249 -1.38 0.18 -8.03
CA GLN A 249 -2.34 -0.45 -8.95
C GLN A 249 -3.47 -1.13 -8.15
N PRO A 250 -4.72 -0.67 -8.28
CA PRO A 250 -5.84 -1.22 -7.53
C PRO A 250 -6.38 -2.48 -8.20
N VAL A 251 -6.47 -3.58 -7.46
CA VAL A 251 -7.04 -4.85 -7.95
C VAL A 251 -8.25 -5.24 -7.11
N THR A 252 -9.32 -5.70 -7.75
CA THR A 252 -10.53 -6.19 -7.09
C THR A 252 -10.50 -7.71 -7.05
N HIS A 253 -10.67 -8.29 -5.87
CA HIS A 253 -10.83 -9.73 -5.69
C HIS A 253 -12.29 -10.14 -5.94
N HIS A 254 -12.53 -11.03 -6.90
CA HIS A 254 -13.90 -11.39 -7.31
C HIS A 254 -14.68 -12.16 -6.23
N GLY A 255 -14.00 -12.94 -5.39
CA GLY A 255 -14.66 -13.71 -4.33
C GLY A 255 -15.17 -12.89 -3.14
N THR A 256 -14.60 -11.70 -2.88
CA THR A 256 -14.94 -10.86 -1.72
C THR A 256 -15.34 -9.43 -2.07
N ASN A 257 -15.21 -9.03 -3.34
CA ASN A 257 -15.37 -7.65 -3.83
C ASN A 257 -14.46 -6.61 -3.15
N ARG A 258 -13.42 -7.05 -2.43
CA ARG A 258 -12.45 -6.15 -1.81
C ARG A 258 -11.44 -5.68 -2.83
N CYS A 259 -11.10 -4.39 -2.73
CA CYS A 259 -10.04 -3.77 -3.52
C CYS A 259 -8.75 -3.70 -2.69
N TYR A 260 -7.62 -3.99 -3.34
CA TYR A 260 -6.29 -3.97 -2.75
C TYR A 260 -5.36 -3.11 -3.58
N MET A 261 -4.39 -2.45 -2.94
CA MET A 261 -3.33 -1.74 -3.64
C MET A 261 -2.18 -2.72 -3.90
N THR A 262 -1.61 -2.70 -5.10
CA THR A 262 -0.56 -3.65 -5.49
C THR A 262 0.60 -2.98 -6.21
N SER A 263 1.78 -3.61 -6.14
CA SER A 263 2.89 -3.32 -7.04
C SER A 263 2.83 -4.20 -8.29
N GLN A 264 2.99 -3.57 -9.45
CA GLN A 264 2.94 -4.23 -10.75
C GLN A 264 4.07 -3.72 -11.63
N ASN A 265 4.62 -4.64 -12.43
CA ASN A 265 5.60 -4.34 -13.46
C ASN A 265 5.47 -5.32 -14.63
N HIS A 266 4.42 -5.16 -15.44
CA HIS A 266 4.20 -6.02 -16.61
C HIS A 266 3.66 -5.24 -17.81
N GLY A 267 4.11 -5.65 -19.01
CA GLY A 267 3.66 -5.09 -20.29
C GLY A 267 2.81 -6.04 -21.12
N PHE A 268 2.58 -7.26 -20.62
CA PHE A 268 1.72 -8.27 -21.22
C PHE A 268 0.62 -8.63 -20.23
N ALA A 269 -0.53 -9.07 -20.72
CA ALA A 269 -1.65 -9.50 -19.89
C ALA A 269 -2.32 -10.73 -20.52
N ILE A 270 -3.15 -11.41 -19.72
CA ILE A 270 -3.93 -12.57 -20.14
C ILE A 270 -5.33 -12.16 -20.56
N ASP A 271 -5.78 -12.70 -21.69
CA ASP A 271 -7.15 -12.58 -22.14
C ASP A 271 -8.04 -13.53 -21.32
N ALA A 272 -8.70 -12.99 -20.30
CA ALA A 272 -9.60 -13.74 -19.43
C ALA A 272 -10.77 -14.40 -20.17
N THR A 273 -11.12 -13.96 -21.38
CA THR A 273 -12.19 -14.60 -22.18
C THR A 273 -11.74 -15.94 -22.78
N SER A 274 -10.43 -16.21 -22.79
CA SER A 274 -9.84 -17.46 -23.27
C SER A 274 -9.66 -18.52 -22.17
N LEU A 275 -10.15 -18.27 -20.94
CA LEU A 275 -10.06 -19.22 -19.84
C LEU A 275 -10.93 -20.48 -20.11
N PRO A 276 -10.41 -21.70 -19.86
CA PRO A 276 -11.22 -22.91 -19.86
C PRO A 276 -12.28 -22.90 -18.75
N GLU A 277 -13.37 -23.66 -18.90
CA GLU A 277 -14.51 -23.69 -17.96
C GLU A 277 -14.15 -24.03 -16.50
N GLU A 278 -13.07 -24.79 -16.29
CA GLU A 278 -12.55 -25.20 -14.98
C GLU A 278 -11.79 -24.07 -14.25
N TRP A 279 -11.61 -22.93 -14.91
CA TRP A 279 -10.86 -21.77 -14.41
C TRP A 279 -11.70 -20.51 -14.42
N GLU A 280 -11.39 -19.61 -13.51
CA GLU A 280 -12.04 -18.30 -13.44
C GLU A 280 -11.03 -17.19 -13.09
N PRO A 281 -11.35 -15.92 -13.42
CA PRO A 281 -10.58 -14.77 -12.94
C PRO A 281 -10.62 -14.68 -11.41
N LEU A 282 -9.45 -14.58 -10.79
CA LEU A 282 -9.31 -14.39 -9.34
C LEU A 282 -9.32 -12.90 -8.97
N PHE A 283 -8.57 -12.10 -9.73
CA PHE A 283 -8.50 -10.65 -9.59
C PHE A 283 -8.65 -9.96 -10.95
N SER A 284 -9.16 -8.72 -10.93
CA SER A 284 -9.12 -7.82 -12.07
C SER A 284 -8.64 -6.44 -11.66
N ASN A 285 -7.95 -5.76 -12.57
CA ASN A 285 -7.53 -4.39 -12.35
C ASN A 285 -8.76 -3.49 -12.28
N THR A 286 -8.81 -2.61 -11.28
CA THR A 286 -9.99 -1.77 -11.07
C THR A 286 -10.06 -0.64 -12.08
N ASN A 287 -8.91 -0.18 -12.59
CA ASN A 287 -8.79 0.92 -13.54
C ASN A 287 -9.14 0.50 -14.97
N ASP A 288 -8.50 -0.56 -15.49
CA ASP A 288 -8.59 -0.94 -16.91
C ASP A 288 -9.28 -2.30 -17.18
N LYS A 289 -9.65 -3.02 -16.10
CA LYS A 289 -10.31 -4.34 -16.15
C LYS A 289 -9.43 -5.48 -16.70
N SER A 290 -8.11 -5.29 -16.86
CA SER A 290 -7.21 -6.39 -17.23
C SER A 290 -7.26 -7.53 -16.20
N ASN A 291 -6.94 -8.75 -16.65
CA ASN A 291 -6.82 -9.88 -15.73
C ASN A 291 -5.63 -9.64 -14.78
N GLU A 292 -5.84 -9.88 -13.48
CA GLU A 292 -4.82 -9.72 -12.45
C GLU A 292 -4.55 -11.01 -11.67
N GLY A 293 -5.13 -12.12 -12.14
CA GLY A 293 -5.00 -13.43 -11.52
C GLY A 293 -6.08 -14.39 -11.99
N ILE A 294 -5.76 -15.69 -11.89
CA ILE A 294 -6.66 -16.79 -12.24
C ILE A 294 -6.58 -17.87 -11.17
N ILE A 295 -7.66 -18.65 -11.06
CA ILE A 295 -7.76 -19.76 -10.11
C ILE A 295 -8.53 -20.92 -10.73
N HIS A 296 -8.13 -22.14 -10.40
CA HIS A 296 -8.91 -23.32 -10.76
C HIS A 296 -10.06 -23.52 -9.77
N ASN A 297 -11.22 -23.97 -10.26
CA ASN A 297 -12.43 -24.16 -9.46
C ASN A 297 -12.32 -25.21 -8.34
N SER A 298 -11.34 -26.11 -8.40
CA SER A 298 -11.25 -27.30 -7.54
C SER A 298 -9.82 -27.73 -7.23
N LEU A 299 -8.91 -27.64 -8.22
CA LEU A 299 -7.51 -28.00 -8.05
C LEU A 299 -6.71 -26.89 -7.35
N PRO A 300 -5.59 -27.19 -6.67
CA PRO A 300 -4.84 -26.24 -5.87
C PRO A 300 -3.95 -25.31 -6.72
N TYR A 301 -4.52 -24.71 -7.76
CA TYR A 301 -3.80 -23.88 -8.73
C TYR A 301 -4.35 -22.47 -8.73
N PHE A 302 -3.46 -21.49 -8.53
CA PHE A 302 -3.81 -20.09 -8.71
C PHE A 302 -2.59 -19.29 -9.12
N SER A 303 -2.81 -18.07 -9.59
CA SER A 303 -1.74 -17.14 -9.90
C SER A 303 -2.23 -15.71 -9.86
N VAL A 304 -1.30 -14.78 -9.69
CA VAL A 304 -1.57 -13.33 -9.67
C VAL A 304 -0.59 -12.59 -10.57
N GLN A 305 -1.07 -11.55 -11.23
CA GLN A 305 -0.29 -10.77 -12.20
C GLN A 305 0.56 -9.68 -11.51
N PHE A 306 0.16 -9.25 -10.31
CA PHE A 306 0.89 -8.33 -9.45
C PHE A 306 1.91 -9.04 -8.54
N HIS A 307 2.69 -8.26 -7.79
CA HIS A 307 3.80 -8.73 -6.96
C HIS A 307 3.46 -8.70 -5.46
N PRO A 308 2.83 -9.75 -4.88
CA PRO A 308 2.52 -9.81 -3.45
C PRO A 308 3.76 -9.86 -2.55
N GLU A 309 4.94 -10.17 -3.11
CA GLU A 309 6.22 -10.00 -2.42
C GLU A 309 6.65 -8.52 -2.30
N HIS A 310 5.85 -7.58 -2.80
CA HIS A 310 6.06 -6.14 -2.64
C HIS A 310 7.43 -5.66 -3.12
N VAL A 311 8.29 -5.14 -2.23
CA VAL A 311 9.66 -4.60 -2.44
C VAL A 311 9.96 -4.13 -3.88
N ALA A 312 9.66 -2.89 -4.25
CA ALA A 312 8.93 -1.87 -3.51
C ALA A 312 7.41 -1.99 -3.75
N GLY A 313 6.61 -1.60 -2.75
CA GLY A 313 5.15 -1.61 -2.87
C GLY A 313 4.43 -1.84 -1.54
N PRO A 314 3.09 -1.85 -1.56
CA PRO A 314 2.27 -2.19 -0.40
C PRO A 314 2.37 -3.68 -0.05
N GLU A 315 2.34 -4.01 1.24
CA GLU A 315 2.43 -5.38 1.76
C GLU A 315 1.05 -6.09 1.86
N ASP A 316 0.00 -5.48 1.29
CA ASP A 316 -1.42 -5.82 1.46
C ASP A 316 -1.78 -7.30 1.16
N LEU A 317 -1.01 -7.96 0.29
CA LEU A 317 -1.31 -9.30 -0.23
C LEU A 317 -0.16 -10.32 -0.03
N GLU A 318 0.80 -10.06 0.85
CA GLU A 318 1.83 -11.08 1.19
C GLU A 318 1.19 -12.37 1.75
N CYS A 319 -0.02 -12.25 2.31
CA CYS A 319 -0.79 -13.38 2.84
C CYS A 319 -1.11 -14.48 1.80
N LEU A 320 -0.98 -14.20 0.50
CA LEU A 320 -1.11 -15.22 -0.56
C LEU A 320 -0.05 -16.32 -0.44
N PHE A 321 1.15 -16.00 0.05
CA PHE A 321 2.17 -16.99 0.35
C PHE A 321 1.76 -17.90 1.53
N ASP A 322 1.04 -17.37 2.52
CA ASP A 322 0.51 -18.17 3.63
C ASP A 322 -0.47 -19.22 3.10
N VAL A 323 -1.46 -18.77 2.31
CA VAL A 323 -2.51 -19.65 1.77
C VAL A 323 -1.93 -20.75 0.89
N PHE A 324 -0.96 -20.41 0.04
CA PHE A 324 -0.26 -21.40 -0.77
C PHE A 324 0.50 -22.43 0.08
N LEU A 325 1.29 -22.01 1.07
CA LEU A 325 2.05 -22.94 1.90
C LEU A 325 1.15 -23.80 2.79
N ASP A 326 0.04 -23.26 3.29
CA ASP A 326 -0.95 -24.02 4.05
C ASP A 326 -1.64 -25.08 3.18
N GLU A 327 -1.91 -24.77 1.90
CA GLU A 327 -2.39 -25.74 0.92
C GLU A 327 -1.34 -26.83 0.64
N VAL A 328 -0.07 -26.48 0.51
CA VAL A 328 1.03 -27.45 0.34
C VAL A 328 1.11 -28.39 1.54
N LYS A 329 1.17 -27.86 2.77
CA LYS A 329 1.21 -28.66 4.00
C LYS A 329 0.00 -29.58 4.13
N SER A 330 -1.18 -29.11 3.72
CA SER A 330 -2.42 -29.90 3.75
C SER A 330 -2.37 -31.10 2.79
N ASN A 331 -1.87 -30.88 1.57
CA ASN A 331 -1.69 -31.94 0.57
C ASN A 331 -0.65 -32.98 1.02
N VAL A 332 0.49 -32.55 1.59
CA VAL A 332 1.53 -33.44 2.10
C VAL A 332 1.00 -34.32 3.24
N THR A 333 0.24 -33.75 4.17
CA THR A 333 -0.30 -34.48 5.32
C THR A 333 -1.52 -35.35 4.99
N ARG A 334 -1.99 -35.36 3.73
CA ARG A 334 -3.21 -36.04 3.26
C ARG A 334 -4.42 -35.77 4.17
N ARG A 335 -4.48 -34.58 4.78
CA ARG A 335 -5.69 -34.15 5.48
C ARG A 335 -6.74 -33.93 4.40
N ASN A 336 -7.81 -34.73 4.41
CA ASN A 336 -8.99 -34.53 3.57
C ASN A 336 -9.66 -33.21 3.98
N LEU A 337 -9.12 -32.10 3.49
CA LEU A 337 -9.80 -30.83 3.55
C LEU A 337 -10.84 -30.85 2.43
N ARG A 338 -12.11 -30.76 2.82
CA ARG A 338 -13.21 -30.59 1.87
C ARG A 338 -13.16 -29.23 1.16
N THR A 339 -12.35 -28.30 1.66
CA THR A 339 -12.28 -26.90 1.22
C THR A 339 -11.22 -26.72 0.14
N SER A 340 -11.59 -26.09 -0.96
CA SER A 340 -10.68 -25.78 -2.07
C SER A 340 -9.72 -24.63 -1.70
N ILE A 341 -8.64 -24.45 -2.47
CA ILE A 341 -7.76 -23.29 -2.29
C ILE A 341 -8.50 -21.97 -2.55
N LYS A 342 -9.49 -21.99 -3.45
CA LYS A 342 -10.39 -20.85 -3.72
C LYS A 342 -11.13 -20.43 -2.46
N ASP A 343 -11.73 -21.39 -1.75
CA ASP A 343 -12.43 -21.12 -0.51
C ASP A 343 -11.48 -20.57 0.57
N LYS A 344 -10.27 -21.12 0.68
CA LYS A 344 -9.25 -20.63 1.61
C LYS A 344 -8.83 -19.19 1.30
N LEU A 345 -8.69 -18.83 0.02
CA LEU A 345 -8.42 -17.45 -0.40
C LEU A 345 -9.58 -16.52 -0.06
N ILE A 346 -10.82 -16.94 -0.33
CA ILE A 346 -12.01 -16.18 0.02
C ILE A 346 -12.06 -15.96 1.54
N GLU A 347 -11.88 -17.01 2.34
CA GLU A 347 -11.86 -16.92 3.80
C GLU A 347 -10.77 -15.96 4.30
N LYS A 348 -9.54 -16.11 3.81
CA LYS A 348 -8.40 -15.29 4.21
C LYS A 348 -8.58 -13.82 3.84
N LEU A 349 -9.19 -13.54 2.69
CA LEU A 349 -9.38 -12.18 2.17
C LEU A 349 -10.71 -11.57 2.62
N CYS A 350 -11.65 -12.37 3.15
CA CYS A 350 -12.94 -11.87 3.59
C CYS A 350 -12.78 -10.94 4.80
N PHE A 351 -13.59 -9.89 4.82
CA PHE A 351 -13.69 -9.01 5.98
C PHE A 351 -15.16 -8.84 6.32
N VAL A 352 -15.51 -9.30 7.51
CA VAL A 352 -16.83 -9.09 8.09
C VAL A 352 -16.69 -8.02 9.17
N PRO A 353 -17.26 -6.82 8.98
CA PRO A 353 -17.21 -5.79 10.01
C PRO A 353 -17.96 -6.27 11.25
N LYS A 354 -17.42 -5.97 12.45
CA LYS A 354 -18.07 -6.33 13.73
C LYS A 354 -19.49 -5.77 13.84
N THR A 355 -19.70 -4.57 13.31
CA THR A 355 -21.02 -3.94 13.20
C THR A 355 -21.43 -3.95 11.74
N PRO A 356 -22.59 -4.53 11.39
CA PRO A 356 -23.08 -4.52 10.01
C PRO A 356 -23.18 -3.10 9.48
N LEU A 357 -22.67 -2.87 8.27
CA LEU A 357 -22.83 -1.60 7.57
C LEU A 357 -24.30 -1.43 7.20
N SER A 358 -24.94 -0.37 7.71
CA SER A 358 -26.30 -0.03 7.29
C SER A 358 -26.26 0.56 5.88
N LEU A 359 -27.02 -0.05 4.96
CA LEU A 359 -27.18 0.45 3.60
C LEU A 359 -28.28 1.54 3.51
N ASP A 360 -28.97 1.81 4.62
CA ASP A 360 -29.99 2.85 4.67
C ASP A 360 -29.35 4.23 4.58
N ARG A 361 -29.59 4.90 3.45
CA ARG A 361 -29.11 6.25 3.22
C ARG A 361 -29.93 7.26 4.03
N SER A 362 -29.25 8.13 4.77
CA SER A 362 -29.87 9.28 5.43
C SER A 362 -30.49 10.22 4.38
N LYS A 363 -31.65 10.80 4.71
CA LYS A 363 -32.37 11.75 3.85
C LYS A 363 -32.06 13.20 4.19
N LYS A 364 -31.71 13.48 5.45
CA LYS A 364 -31.45 14.82 5.97
C LYS A 364 -30.30 14.79 6.98
N ILE A 365 -29.18 15.41 6.61
CA ILE A 365 -27.96 15.40 7.39
C ILE A 365 -27.68 16.78 7.98
N LEU A 366 -27.37 16.80 9.27
CA LEU A 366 -26.81 17.95 9.96
C LEU A 366 -25.28 17.93 9.88
N ILE A 367 -24.67 19.05 9.52
CA ILE A 367 -23.23 19.24 9.43
C ILE A 367 -22.85 20.33 10.43
N LEU A 368 -21.90 20.02 11.32
CA LEU A 368 -21.34 21.01 12.24
C LEU A 368 -20.11 21.64 11.58
N GLY A 369 -20.16 22.96 11.39
CA GLY A 369 -19.05 23.75 10.85
C GLY A 369 -17.91 23.95 11.86
N SER A 370 -16.96 24.82 11.52
CA SER A 370 -15.76 25.05 12.34
C SER A 370 -16.00 25.88 13.60
N GLY A 371 -17.09 26.66 13.64
CA GLY A 371 -17.22 27.75 14.60
C GLY A 371 -16.47 28.99 14.14
N GLY A 372 -16.17 29.89 15.08
CA GLY A 372 -15.32 31.06 14.80
C GLY A 372 -13.87 30.66 14.52
N LEU A 373 -13.19 31.42 13.65
CA LEU A 373 -11.77 31.22 13.35
C LEU A 373 -10.92 31.44 14.61
N SER A 374 -10.15 30.42 15.00
CA SER A 374 -9.26 30.45 16.16
C SER A 374 -7.87 29.96 15.77
N ILE A 375 -6.84 30.36 16.52
CA ILE A 375 -5.48 29.82 16.29
C ILE A 375 -5.52 28.30 16.48
N GLY A 376 -5.11 27.54 15.45
CA GLY A 376 -5.19 26.08 15.42
C GLY A 376 -6.50 25.50 14.85
N GLN A 377 -7.49 26.34 14.52
CA GLN A 377 -8.69 25.98 13.76
C GLN A 377 -8.98 27.04 12.69
N ALA A 378 -8.38 26.84 11.52
CA ALA A 378 -8.44 27.77 10.40
C ALA A 378 -9.51 27.39 9.36
N GLY A 379 -9.51 28.06 8.20
CA GLY A 379 -10.45 27.83 7.10
C GLY A 379 -10.35 26.46 6.40
N GLU A 380 -9.51 25.54 6.87
CA GLU A 380 -9.46 24.16 6.35
C GLU A 380 -10.79 23.41 6.56
N PHE A 381 -11.48 23.71 7.66
CA PHE A 381 -12.76 23.10 8.01
C PHE A 381 -13.91 23.72 7.23
N ASP A 382 -13.81 25.01 6.89
CA ASP A 382 -14.73 25.66 5.96
C ASP A 382 -14.68 24.99 4.58
N TYR A 383 -13.48 24.70 4.07
CA TYR A 383 -13.30 23.95 2.82
C TYR A 383 -13.81 22.50 2.95
N SER A 384 -13.40 21.78 3.99
CA SER A 384 -13.74 20.36 4.18
C SER A 384 -15.25 20.16 4.35
N GLY A 385 -15.90 21.00 5.15
CA GLY A 385 -17.35 20.96 5.30
C GLY A 385 -18.11 21.37 4.03
N SER A 386 -17.54 22.23 3.18
CA SER A 386 -18.13 22.54 1.87
C SER A 386 -18.05 21.33 0.91
N GLN A 387 -16.95 20.56 0.95
CA GLN A 387 -16.85 19.31 0.19
C GLN A 387 -17.85 18.26 0.69
N ALA A 388 -18.06 18.17 2.01
CA ALA A 388 -19.08 17.29 2.58
C ALA A 388 -20.49 17.67 2.09
N ILE A 389 -20.85 18.96 2.10
CA ILE A 389 -22.12 19.45 1.57
C ILE A 389 -22.29 19.07 0.09
N LYS A 390 -21.26 19.31 -0.73
CA LYS A 390 -21.26 18.96 -2.15
C LYS A 390 -21.51 17.46 -2.38
N ALA A 391 -20.81 16.59 -1.64
CA ALA A 391 -20.98 15.15 -1.74
C ALA A 391 -22.41 14.71 -1.35
N MET A 392 -22.98 15.31 -0.31
CA MET A 392 -24.37 15.02 0.08
C MET A 392 -25.37 15.46 -1.01
N GLN A 393 -25.13 16.60 -1.66
CA GLN A 393 -25.97 17.09 -2.75
C GLN A 393 -25.91 16.21 -4.00
N GLU A 394 -24.73 15.71 -4.38
CA GLU A 394 -24.56 14.76 -5.50
C GLU A 394 -25.39 13.48 -5.27
N GLU A 395 -25.50 13.05 -4.01
CA GLU A 395 -26.33 11.91 -3.58
C GLU A 395 -27.79 12.28 -3.26
N LYS A 396 -28.21 13.52 -3.53
CA LYS A 396 -29.57 14.05 -3.30
C LYS A 396 -30.04 13.99 -1.84
N ILE A 397 -29.11 14.18 -0.90
CA ILE A 397 -29.38 14.22 0.53
C ILE A 397 -29.54 15.69 0.98
N GLN A 398 -30.58 15.98 1.76
CA GLN A 398 -30.81 17.34 2.27
C GLN A 398 -29.76 17.70 3.32
N THR A 399 -29.21 18.91 3.22
CA THR A 399 -28.09 19.39 4.04
C THR A 399 -28.49 20.55 4.95
N ILE A 400 -28.16 20.44 6.22
CA ILE A 400 -28.36 21.49 7.22
C ILE A 400 -27.00 21.80 7.81
N LEU A 401 -26.60 23.06 7.79
CA LEU A 401 -25.32 23.51 8.33
C LEU A 401 -25.55 24.37 9.57
N ILE A 402 -24.78 24.12 10.64
CA ILE A 402 -24.60 25.09 11.74
C ILE A 402 -23.18 25.63 11.65
N ASN A 403 -23.03 26.92 11.38
CA ASN A 403 -21.76 27.61 11.46
C ASN A 403 -21.98 29.09 11.81
N PRO A 404 -21.48 29.60 12.96
CA PRO A 404 -21.62 31.00 13.33
C PRO A 404 -20.73 31.94 12.50
N ASN A 405 -19.72 31.41 11.78
CA ASN A 405 -18.87 32.22 10.92
C ASN A 405 -19.66 32.69 9.69
N ILE A 406 -19.94 33.99 9.63
CA ILE A 406 -20.60 34.63 8.47
C ILE A 406 -19.64 34.89 7.31
N ALA A 407 -18.33 34.84 7.55
CA ALA A 407 -17.29 35.24 6.61
C ALA A 407 -16.61 34.01 5.96
N THR A 408 -17.40 33.03 5.54
CA THR A 408 -16.92 31.79 4.90
C THR A 408 -17.75 31.42 3.68
N VAL A 409 -17.11 30.80 2.69
CA VAL A 409 -17.79 30.23 1.52
C VAL A 409 -18.78 29.14 1.94
N GLN A 410 -18.50 28.43 3.04
CA GLN A 410 -19.36 27.36 3.55
C GLN A 410 -20.80 27.82 3.87
N THR A 411 -20.96 29.08 4.31
CA THR A 411 -22.26 29.66 4.68
C THR A 411 -22.89 30.51 3.57
N SER A 412 -22.30 30.47 2.36
CA SER A 412 -22.85 31.18 1.20
C SER A 412 -24.21 30.63 0.78
N LYS A 413 -25.07 31.52 0.26
CA LYS A 413 -26.41 31.15 -0.21
C LYS A 413 -26.33 30.06 -1.28
N GLY A 414 -27.06 28.98 -1.09
CA GLY A 414 -27.10 27.84 -2.02
C GLY A 414 -26.00 26.81 -1.81
N MET A 415 -25.08 27.02 -0.85
CA MET A 415 -24.11 25.99 -0.48
C MET A 415 -24.83 24.82 0.21
N ALA A 416 -25.41 25.03 1.40
CA ALA A 416 -26.31 24.07 2.04
C ALA A 416 -27.78 24.45 1.80
N ASP A 417 -28.71 23.50 1.93
CA ASP A 417 -30.15 23.76 1.79
C ASP A 417 -30.66 24.71 2.88
N LYS A 418 -30.08 24.59 4.08
CA LYS A 418 -30.38 25.48 5.19
C LYS A 418 -29.14 25.75 6.04
N VAL A 419 -28.93 27.00 6.41
CA VAL A 419 -27.81 27.46 7.24
C VAL A 419 -28.34 28.10 8.51
N TYR A 420 -27.78 27.70 9.65
CA TYR A 420 -27.99 28.28 10.97
C TYR A 420 -26.72 28.97 11.44
N PHE A 421 -26.80 30.28 11.63
CA PHE A 421 -25.73 31.09 12.23
C PHE A 421 -25.82 31.04 13.75
N LEU A 422 -25.58 29.85 14.33
CA LEU A 422 -25.65 29.60 15.76
C LEU A 422 -24.30 29.10 16.30
N PRO A 423 -23.97 29.35 17.58
CA PRO A 423 -22.80 28.76 18.21
C PRO A 423 -22.87 27.23 18.20
N ILE A 424 -21.72 26.57 18.03
CA ILE A 424 -21.59 25.11 18.02
C ILE A 424 -21.37 24.62 19.46
N ILE A 425 -22.45 24.65 20.23
CA ILE A 425 -22.51 24.12 21.60
C ILE A 425 -23.74 23.21 21.75
N PRO A 426 -23.74 22.23 22.68
CA PRO A 426 -24.76 21.20 22.75
C PRO A 426 -26.20 21.73 22.80
N GLU A 427 -26.45 22.80 23.55
CA GLU A 427 -27.78 23.41 23.70
C GLU A 427 -28.38 23.86 22.36
N TYR A 428 -27.63 24.65 21.57
CA TYR A 428 -28.13 25.15 20.28
C TYR A 428 -28.20 24.04 19.23
N VAL A 429 -27.24 23.12 19.24
CA VAL A 429 -27.25 21.98 18.31
C VAL A 429 -28.45 21.08 18.57
N GLU A 430 -28.80 20.81 19.84
CA GLU A 430 -30.01 20.07 20.19
C GLU A 430 -31.28 20.79 19.68
N GLN A 431 -31.37 22.11 19.84
CA GLN A 431 -32.53 22.87 19.35
C GLN A 431 -32.71 22.73 17.83
N VAL A 432 -31.61 22.76 17.06
CA VAL A 432 -31.65 22.51 15.61
C VAL A 432 -32.07 21.07 15.32
N ILE A 433 -31.51 20.07 16.01
CA ILE A 433 -31.91 18.66 15.88
C ILE A 433 -33.42 18.50 16.14
N LYS A 434 -33.95 19.13 17.19
CA LYS A 434 -35.36 19.08 17.57
C LYS A 434 -36.28 19.70 16.51
N SER A 435 -35.85 20.83 15.92
CA SER A 435 -36.59 21.55 14.89
C SER A 435 -36.55 20.85 13.54
N GLU A 436 -35.38 20.37 13.13
CA GLU A 436 -35.13 19.89 11.77
C GLU A 436 -35.29 18.39 11.61
N ARG A 437 -35.17 17.63 12.70
CA ARG A 437 -35.25 16.17 12.71
C ARG A 437 -34.33 15.53 11.65
N PRO A 438 -33.02 15.83 11.65
CA PRO A 438 -32.08 15.13 10.79
C PRO A 438 -32.01 13.65 11.19
N ASP A 439 -31.81 12.76 10.22
CA ASP A 439 -31.60 11.32 10.46
C ASP A 439 -30.10 10.96 10.44
N GLY A 440 -29.23 11.92 10.10
CA GLY A 440 -27.78 11.79 10.17
C GLY A 440 -27.07 13.06 10.64
N ILE A 441 -25.87 12.91 11.21
CA ILE A 441 -24.99 14.02 11.59
C ILE A 441 -23.54 13.74 11.23
N LEU A 442 -22.84 14.77 10.74
CA LEU A 442 -21.40 14.76 10.45
C LEU A 442 -20.65 15.66 11.41
N LEU A 443 -19.72 15.07 12.17
CA LEU A 443 -18.97 15.73 13.25
C LEU A 443 -17.51 16.02 12.89
N THR A 444 -16.97 15.35 11.87
CA THR A 444 -15.53 15.31 11.57
C THR A 444 -15.03 16.42 10.65
N PHE A 445 -15.91 17.33 10.20
CA PHE A 445 -15.57 18.40 9.26
C PHE A 445 -15.49 19.79 9.90
N GLY A 446 -15.74 19.92 11.21
CA GLY A 446 -15.77 21.18 11.95
C GLY A 446 -14.65 21.35 12.98
N GLY A 447 -13.58 20.57 12.89
CA GLY A 447 -12.47 20.59 13.84
C GLY A 447 -12.87 20.21 15.28
N GLN A 448 -12.06 20.61 16.27
CA GLN A 448 -12.28 20.25 17.68
C GLN A 448 -13.62 20.72 18.23
N THR A 449 -14.09 21.89 17.79
CA THR A 449 -15.36 22.48 18.27
C THR A 449 -16.53 21.55 17.96
N ALA A 450 -16.63 21.08 16.71
CA ALA A 450 -17.66 20.15 16.29
C ALA A 450 -17.51 18.78 16.96
N LEU A 451 -16.27 18.27 17.06
CA LEU A 451 -15.99 16.98 17.69
C LEU A 451 -16.37 16.97 19.17
N ASN A 452 -15.91 17.96 19.95
CA ASN A 452 -16.23 18.09 21.37
C ASN A 452 -17.74 18.27 21.59
N CYS A 453 -18.39 19.10 20.77
CA CYS A 453 -19.85 19.25 20.83
C CYS A 453 -20.55 17.91 20.57
N GLY A 454 -20.10 17.14 19.57
CA GLY A 454 -20.62 15.81 19.27
C GLY A 454 -20.44 14.81 20.42
N VAL A 455 -19.28 14.80 21.07
CA VAL A 455 -19.01 13.93 22.22
C VAL A 455 -19.93 14.27 23.40
N GLU A 456 -20.15 15.56 23.69
CA GLU A 456 -21.05 15.97 24.78
C GLU A 456 -22.53 15.66 24.46
N LEU A 457 -22.95 15.80 23.20
CA LEU A 457 -24.30 15.40 22.77
C LEU A 457 -24.54 13.89 22.91
N GLU A 458 -23.54 13.08 22.58
CA GLU A 458 -23.60 11.62 22.78
C GLU A 458 -23.68 11.25 24.26
N LYS A 459 -22.83 11.86 25.11
CA LYS A 459 -22.87 11.65 26.57
C LYS A 459 -24.22 12.02 27.18
N ALA A 460 -24.86 13.06 26.65
CA ALA A 460 -26.20 13.48 27.07
C ALA A 460 -27.32 12.61 26.48
N GLY A 461 -27.01 11.62 25.64
CA GLY A 461 -27.99 10.70 25.03
C GLY A 461 -28.85 11.33 23.93
N ILE A 462 -28.48 12.51 23.44
CA ILE A 462 -29.29 13.30 22.49
C ILE A 462 -29.45 12.57 21.15
N PHE A 463 -28.38 11.97 20.62
CA PHE A 463 -28.46 11.25 19.34
C PHE A 463 -29.42 10.06 19.41
N THR A 464 -29.40 9.31 20.51
CA THR A 464 -30.38 8.23 20.76
C THR A 464 -31.79 8.77 20.93
N GLN A 465 -31.97 9.84 21.73
CA GLN A 465 -33.28 10.44 21.99
C GLN A 465 -34.00 10.92 20.72
N TYR A 466 -33.26 11.49 19.76
CA TYR A 466 -33.81 12.01 18.51
C TYR A 466 -33.59 11.09 17.30
N ASN A 467 -33.04 9.89 17.51
CA ASN A 467 -32.73 8.90 16.47
C ASN A 467 -31.83 9.47 15.33
N VAL A 468 -30.78 10.19 15.71
CA VAL A 468 -29.80 10.79 14.78
C VAL A 468 -28.60 9.85 14.67
N LYS A 469 -28.29 9.40 13.46
CA LYS A 469 -27.11 8.54 13.23
C LYS A 469 -25.86 9.37 13.05
N ILE A 470 -24.78 9.03 13.77
CA ILE A 470 -23.46 9.61 13.50
C ILE A 470 -22.91 8.94 12.24
N LEU A 471 -22.61 9.73 11.21
CA LEU A 471 -22.12 9.25 9.93
C LEU A 471 -20.59 9.33 9.87
N GLY A 472 -19.96 8.33 9.25
CA GLY A 472 -18.50 8.23 9.14
C GLY A 472 -17.88 7.50 10.33
N THR A 473 -16.79 8.04 10.88
CA THR A 473 -16.07 7.46 12.02
C THR A 473 -16.99 7.36 13.25
N PRO A 474 -17.16 6.18 13.85
CA PRO A 474 -17.97 6.03 15.06
C PRO A 474 -17.47 6.92 16.20
N ILE A 475 -18.39 7.45 17.01
CA ILE A 475 -18.05 8.34 18.14
C ILE A 475 -17.12 7.68 19.15
N GLU A 476 -17.26 6.36 19.37
CA GLU A 476 -16.36 5.61 20.23
C GLU A 476 -14.92 5.60 19.69
N SER A 477 -14.75 5.51 18.37
CA SER A 477 -13.42 5.61 17.75
C SER A 477 -12.84 7.02 17.92
N ILE A 478 -13.66 8.07 17.79
CA ILE A 478 -13.25 9.46 18.06
C ILE A 478 -12.77 9.60 19.52
N ILE A 479 -13.56 9.11 20.47
CA ILE A 479 -13.20 9.14 21.91
C ILE A 479 -11.90 8.38 22.17
N GLN A 480 -11.73 7.20 21.55
CA GLN A 480 -10.52 6.39 21.70
C GLN A 480 -9.27 7.04 21.11
N THR A 481 -9.40 7.85 20.06
CA THR A 481 -8.25 8.56 19.46
C THR A 481 -7.91 9.87 20.18
N GLU A 482 -8.90 10.54 20.74
CA GLU A 482 -8.72 11.80 21.48
C GLU A 482 -8.16 11.56 22.90
N ASP A 483 -8.57 10.48 23.55
CA ASP A 483 -8.00 10.06 24.84
C ASP A 483 -6.70 9.28 24.62
N ARG A 484 -5.56 9.86 25.00
CA ARG A 484 -4.24 9.24 24.78
C ARG A 484 -4.05 7.92 25.51
N LYS A 485 -4.69 7.71 26.66
CA LYS A 485 -4.60 6.44 27.39
C LYS A 485 -5.32 5.35 26.60
N LYS A 486 -6.55 5.62 26.17
CA LYS A 486 -7.31 4.70 25.32
C LYS A 486 -6.60 4.45 23.99
N PHE A 487 -6.03 5.50 23.39
CA PHE A 487 -5.25 5.37 22.16
C PHE A 487 -4.06 4.43 22.35
N ALA A 488 -3.27 4.64 23.40
CA ALA A 488 -2.12 3.79 23.71
C ALA A 488 -2.53 2.33 23.96
N GLU A 489 -3.62 2.11 24.71
CA GLU A 489 -4.20 0.78 24.92
C GLU A 489 -4.58 0.12 23.59
N ARG A 490 -5.28 0.83 22.70
CA ARG A 490 -5.66 0.33 21.36
C ARG A 490 -4.47 0.01 20.45
N ILE A 491 -3.42 0.83 20.48
CA ILE A 491 -2.20 0.59 19.69
C ILE A 491 -1.44 -0.63 20.25
N ASN A 492 -1.39 -0.79 21.58
CA ASN A 492 -0.76 -1.95 22.21
C ASN A 492 -1.52 -3.26 21.93
N GLU A 493 -2.85 -3.24 21.75
CA GLU A 493 -3.67 -4.42 21.39
C GLU A 493 -3.20 -5.09 20.08
N ILE A 494 -2.60 -4.33 19.17
CA ILE A 494 -2.07 -4.83 17.89
C ILE A 494 -0.54 -5.01 17.89
N GLY A 495 0.11 -4.87 19.05
CA GLY A 495 1.56 -5.02 19.19
C GLY A 495 2.38 -3.82 18.70
N GLU A 496 1.72 -2.72 18.32
CA GLU A 496 2.35 -1.48 17.90
C GLU A 496 2.79 -0.64 19.12
N LYS A 497 3.66 0.35 18.88
CA LYS A 497 4.30 1.10 19.97
C LYS A 497 3.96 2.58 19.93
N VAL A 498 3.67 3.14 21.10
CA VAL A 498 3.60 4.58 21.33
C VAL A 498 4.81 5.06 22.14
N ALA A 499 5.14 6.35 22.02
CA ALA A 499 6.12 6.96 22.90
C ALA A 499 5.68 6.76 24.38
N PRO A 500 6.61 6.40 25.29
CA PRO A 500 6.29 6.34 26.71
C PRO A 500 5.69 7.66 27.18
N SER A 501 4.50 7.59 27.77
CA SER A 501 3.73 8.76 28.17
C SER A 501 2.89 8.49 29.41
N VAL A 502 2.57 9.55 30.14
CA VAL A 502 1.74 9.50 31.35
C VAL A 502 0.72 10.63 31.31
N ALA A 503 -0.56 10.30 31.46
CA ALA A 503 -1.62 11.28 31.67
C ALA A 503 -1.66 11.67 33.15
N VAL A 504 -1.65 12.97 33.42
CA VAL A 504 -1.59 13.57 34.75
C VAL A 504 -2.66 14.66 34.90
N THR A 505 -3.10 14.88 36.13
CA THR A 505 -4.16 15.86 36.47
C THR A 505 -3.65 16.97 37.39
N SER A 506 -2.41 16.85 37.87
CA SER A 506 -1.79 17.87 38.72
C SER A 506 -0.35 18.15 38.31
N VAL A 507 0.15 19.32 38.74
CA VAL A 507 1.55 19.71 38.52
C VAL A 507 2.50 18.73 39.22
N GLU A 508 2.17 18.23 40.41
CA GLU A 508 3.02 17.27 41.11
C GLU A 508 3.12 15.93 40.39
N GLU A 509 1.99 15.43 39.88
CA GLU A 509 1.97 14.23 39.04
C GLU A 509 2.81 14.43 37.78
N ALA A 510 2.72 15.60 37.14
CA ALA A 510 3.55 15.92 35.97
C ALA A 510 5.05 15.83 36.29
N LEU A 511 5.48 16.39 37.42
CA LEU A 511 6.89 16.36 37.83
C LEU A 511 7.37 14.93 38.14
N LYS A 512 6.54 14.12 38.82
CA LYS A 512 6.84 12.71 39.10
C LYS A 512 6.92 11.89 37.81
N ALA A 513 5.98 12.11 36.89
CA ALA A 513 6.00 11.44 35.58
C ALA A 513 7.29 11.73 34.82
N ALA A 514 7.75 12.98 34.82
CA ALA A 514 8.99 13.35 34.14
C ALA A 514 10.26 12.80 34.80
N GLU A 515 10.27 12.55 36.12
CA GLU A 515 11.38 11.84 36.78
C GLU A 515 11.49 10.39 36.29
N VAL A 516 10.35 9.73 36.05
CA VAL A 516 10.32 8.35 35.52
C VAL A 516 10.65 8.31 34.03
N LEU A 517 10.10 9.23 33.24
CA LEU A 517 10.30 9.26 31.78
C LEU A 517 11.71 9.76 31.39
N GLY A 518 12.32 10.57 32.24
CA GLY A 518 13.59 11.26 31.98
C GLY A 518 13.42 12.50 31.11
N TYR A 519 14.07 13.60 31.50
CA TYR A 519 14.12 14.82 30.69
C TYR A 519 15.04 14.65 29.47
N PRO A 520 14.79 15.36 28.34
CA PRO A 520 13.67 16.27 28.12
C PRO A 520 12.33 15.54 27.92
N VAL A 521 11.24 16.19 28.32
CA VAL A 521 9.86 15.71 28.13
C VAL A 521 9.03 16.73 27.33
N MET A 522 7.96 16.25 26.70
CA MET A 522 6.94 17.10 26.08
C MET A 522 5.70 17.11 27.00
N ALA A 523 5.21 18.30 27.35
CA ALA A 523 3.91 18.47 28.01
C ALA A 523 2.86 18.86 26.96
N ARG A 524 1.69 18.21 26.95
CA ARG A 524 0.58 18.51 26.03
C ARG A 524 -0.77 18.51 26.73
N ALA A 525 -1.61 19.51 26.46
CA ALA A 525 -2.97 19.56 26.98
C ALA A 525 -3.89 18.59 26.21
N ALA A 526 -4.75 17.85 26.92
CA ALA A 526 -5.76 16.99 26.30
C ALA A 526 -6.87 17.80 25.58
N PHE A 527 -7.57 17.18 24.62
CA PHE A 527 -8.71 17.76 23.87
C PHE A 527 -8.43 19.15 23.24
N SER A 528 -7.18 19.38 22.82
CA SER A 528 -6.74 20.64 22.23
C SER A 528 -6.08 20.42 20.87
N LEU A 529 -6.27 21.37 19.95
CA LEU A 529 -5.61 21.42 18.64
C LEU A 529 -4.51 22.48 18.61
N GLY A 530 -3.59 22.34 17.65
CA GLY A 530 -2.55 23.35 17.38
C GLY A 530 -1.48 23.50 18.47
N GLY A 531 -1.42 22.58 19.45
CA GLY A 531 -0.44 22.63 20.52
C GLY A 531 -0.73 23.68 21.60
N LEU A 532 -1.98 24.14 21.74
CA LEU A 532 -2.36 25.07 22.80
C LEU A 532 -1.98 24.50 24.18
N GLY A 533 -1.21 25.26 24.96
CA GLY A 533 -0.72 24.81 26.27
C GLY A 533 0.31 23.67 26.22
N SER A 534 0.86 23.36 25.04
CA SER A 534 1.87 22.32 24.86
C SER A 534 3.29 22.91 24.75
N GLY A 535 4.31 22.16 25.17
CA GLY A 535 5.69 22.58 25.05
C GLY A 535 6.71 21.57 25.56
N PHE A 536 7.97 21.77 25.19
CA PHE A 536 9.09 20.97 25.68
C PHE A 536 9.62 21.50 27.00
N ALA A 537 9.89 20.60 27.93
CA ALA A 537 10.61 20.89 29.17
C ALA A 537 11.91 20.09 29.20
N ASN A 538 13.04 20.80 29.29
CA ASN A 538 14.36 20.18 29.46
C ASN A 538 14.70 19.93 30.94
N ASP A 539 13.94 20.53 31.85
CA ASP A 539 14.14 20.43 33.28
C ASP A 539 12.83 20.60 34.06
N ARG A 540 12.92 20.34 35.37
CA ARG A 540 11.81 20.43 36.33
C ARG A 540 11.13 21.79 36.36
N ASN A 541 11.90 22.88 36.26
CA ASN A 541 11.38 24.23 36.37
C ASN A 541 10.59 24.62 35.11
N GLN A 542 11.09 24.25 33.94
CA GLN A 542 10.38 24.42 32.67
C GLN A 542 9.06 23.65 32.69
N LEU A 543 9.09 22.39 33.13
CA LEU A 543 7.86 21.57 33.20
C LEU A 543 6.83 22.15 34.16
N LYS A 544 7.25 22.62 35.34
CA LYS A 544 6.34 23.22 36.31
C LYS A 544 5.58 24.42 35.73
N LYS A 545 6.27 25.29 34.99
CA LYS A 545 5.66 26.46 34.33
C LYS A 545 4.65 26.04 33.27
N LEU A 546 5.02 25.09 32.41
CA LEU A 546 4.15 24.57 31.36
C LEU A 546 2.90 23.88 31.94
N ALA A 547 3.08 23.05 32.97
CA ALA A 547 1.99 22.32 33.59
C ALA A 547 0.95 23.25 34.23
N LEU A 548 1.41 24.32 34.90
CA LEU A 548 0.53 25.34 35.47
C LEU A 548 -0.32 26.04 34.40
N GLN A 549 0.29 26.38 33.26
CA GLN A 549 -0.42 27.03 32.15
C GLN A 549 -1.40 26.08 31.48
N ALA A 550 -0.99 24.84 31.22
CA ALA A 550 -1.82 23.85 30.54
C ALA A 550 -3.06 23.44 31.36
N LEU A 551 -2.87 23.20 32.67
CA LEU A 551 -3.95 22.78 33.57
C LEU A 551 -4.95 23.90 33.89
N ALA A 552 -4.64 25.16 33.54
CA ALA A 552 -5.61 26.25 33.63
C ALA A 552 -6.68 26.18 32.52
N HIS A 553 -6.39 25.46 31.43
CA HIS A 553 -7.26 25.37 30.26
C HIS A 553 -7.73 23.94 29.95
N SER A 554 -7.13 22.93 30.58
CA SER A 554 -7.49 21.52 30.41
C SER A 554 -7.45 20.79 31.76
N ASN A 555 -8.39 19.88 31.98
CA ASN A 555 -8.43 19.04 33.18
C ASN A 555 -7.36 17.92 33.18
N GLN A 556 -6.67 17.73 32.06
CA GLN A 556 -5.66 16.70 31.89
C GLN A 556 -4.47 17.23 31.07
N LEU A 557 -3.28 16.89 31.55
CA LEU A 557 -2.00 17.16 30.91
C LEU A 557 -1.29 15.83 30.63
N ILE A 558 -0.52 15.77 29.55
CA ILE A 558 0.13 14.56 29.08
C ILE A 558 1.62 14.82 29.02
N ILE A 559 2.40 13.99 29.71
CA ILE A 559 3.86 14.06 29.71
C ILE A 559 4.39 12.91 28.85
N ASP A 560 5.02 13.24 27.73
CA ASP A 560 5.68 12.26 26.85
C ASP A 560 7.19 12.34 26.97
N LYS A 561 7.85 11.18 26.83
CA LYS A 561 9.28 11.16 26.55
C LYS A 561 9.56 11.92 25.24
N SER A 562 10.49 12.88 25.27
CA SER A 562 10.84 13.64 24.09
C SER A 562 11.43 12.72 23.01
N LEU A 563 10.89 12.82 21.79
CA LEU A 563 11.42 12.20 20.58
C LEU A 563 12.05 13.26 19.65
N LYS A 564 12.53 14.36 20.23
CA LYS A 564 13.20 15.43 19.47
C LYS A 564 14.45 14.86 18.80
N GLY A 565 14.39 14.76 17.47
CA GLY A 565 15.49 14.39 16.57
C GLY A 565 16.18 15.61 15.98
#